data_AF-A0A7Z7N1Q8-F1
#
_entry.id   AF-A0A7Z7N1Q8-F1
#
_cell.length_a   1.000
_cell.length_b   1.000
_cell.length_c   1.000
_cell.angle_alpha   90.00
_cell.angle_beta   90.00
_cell.angle_gamma   90.00
#
_symmetry.space_group_name_H-M   'P 1'
#
loop_
_entity.id
_entity.type
_entity.pdbx_description
1 polymer ?
#
loop_
_entity_poly.entity_id
_entity_poly.type
_entity_poly.pdbx_seq_one_letter_code
_entity_poly.pdbx_strand_id
1 'polypeptide(L)' 'MPHLLGSEFSAPQGRVRIDPVNHHMALYPRIGRANADGQFTILRESKFAVGPDPYMTRQTLGDWVTKLSTRDY' A
#
# COMPACT_ATOMS: atom_id res chain seq x y z
N MET A 1 -14.39 -12.06 -15.38
CA MET A 1 -14.88 -11.35 -14.18
C MET A 1 -15.22 -9.90 -14.53
N PRO A 2 -16.26 -9.64 -15.34
CA PRO A 2 -16.49 -8.29 -15.90
C PRO A 2 -16.80 -7.21 -14.85
N HIS A 3 -17.27 -7.58 -13.65
CA HIS A 3 -17.65 -6.63 -12.60
C HIS A 3 -16.59 -6.41 -11.50
N LEU A 4 -15.54 -7.23 -11.45
CA LEU A 4 -14.50 -7.12 -10.40
C LEU A 4 -13.31 -6.27 -10.85
N LEU A 5 -12.92 -6.37 -12.12
CA LEU A 5 -11.79 -5.60 -12.65
C LEU A 5 -12.15 -4.11 -12.72
N GLY A 6 -11.29 -3.27 -12.16
CA GLY A 6 -11.55 -1.83 -12.04
C GLY A 6 -12.52 -1.44 -10.92
N SER A 7 -13.11 -2.40 -10.20
CA SER A 7 -13.98 -2.12 -9.07
C SER A 7 -13.21 -1.52 -7.89
N GLU A 8 -13.88 -0.66 -7.13
CA GLU A 8 -13.33 0.01 -5.96
C GLU A 8 -14.11 -0.34 -4.69
N PHE A 9 -13.40 -0.38 -3.55
CA PHE A 9 -14.00 -0.68 -2.27
C PHE A 9 -13.38 0.18 -1.15
N SER A 10 -14.23 0.69 -0.25
CA SER A 10 -13.79 1.43 0.94
C SER A 10 -13.38 0.45 2.04
N ALA A 11 -12.11 0.00 2.01
CA ALA A 11 -11.57 -0.91 3.01
C ALA A 11 -11.09 -0.16 4.27
N PRO A 12 -10.89 -0.85 5.41
CA PRO A 12 -10.31 -0.25 6.62
C PRO A 12 -8.93 0.41 6.41
N GLN A 13 -8.17 -0.07 5.43
CA GLN A 13 -6.86 0.50 5.07
C GLN A 13 -6.94 1.74 4.16
N GLY A 14 -8.12 2.06 3.64
CA GLY A 14 -8.34 3.08 2.61
C GLY A 14 -9.07 2.51 1.39
N ARG A 15 -9.34 3.37 0.41
CA ARG A 15 -9.99 2.99 -0.85
C ARG A 15 -9.06 2.13 -1.69
N VAL A 16 -9.45 0.90 -1.98
CA VAL A 16 -8.67 -0.03 -2.80
C VAL A 16 -9.35 -0.27 -4.14
N ARG A 17 -8.56 -0.67 -5.15
CA ARG A 17 -9.03 -0.95 -6.51
C ARG A 17 -8.34 -2.17 -7.07
N ILE A 18 -9.08 -3.00 -7.81
CA ILE A 18 -8.51 -4.10 -8.60
C ILE A 18 -8.06 -3.56 -9.95
N ASP A 19 -6.79 -3.73 -10.29
CA ASP A 19 -6.22 -3.32 -11.58
C ASP A 19 -6.80 -4.18 -12.71
N PRO A 20 -7.37 -3.57 -13.76
CA PRO A 20 -8.02 -4.31 -14.84
C PRO A 20 -7.04 -5.00 -15.80
N VAL A 21 -5.76 -4.63 -15.78
CA VAL A 21 -4.72 -5.15 -16.67
C VAL A 21 -3.99 -6.34 -16.04
N ASN A 22 -3.66 -6.24 -14.74
CA ASN A 22 -2.83 -7.27 -14.08
C ASN A 22 -3.51 -7.97 -12.89
N HIS A 23 -4.77 -7.63 -12.58
CA HIS A 23 -5.59 -8.22 -11.50
C HIS A 23 -5.04 -8.06 -10.07
N HIS A 24 -3.94 -7.33 -9.88
CA HIS A 24 -3.43 -6.99 -8.55
C HIS A 24 -4.14 -5.74 -8.01
N MET A 25 -3.83 -5.35 -6.77
CA MET A 25 -4.49 -4.23 -6.11
C MET A 25 -3.51 -3.11 -5.79
N ALA A 26 -3.97 -1.87 -5.93
CA ALA A 26 -3.29 -0.73 -5.34
C ALA A 26 -3.64 -0.66 -3.85
N LEU A 27 -2.62 -0.61 -2.99
CA LEU A 27 -2.76 -0.71 -1.53
C LEU A 27 -2.06 0.44 -0.83
N TYR A 28 -2.26 0.58 0.49
CA TYR A 28 -1.58 1.58 1.33
C TYR A 28 -0.54 0.91 2.26
N PRO A 29 0.70 0.63 1.81
CA PRO A 29 1.72 0.00 2.64
C PRO A 29 2.03 0.79 3.91
N ARG A 30 2.25 0.05 5.00
CA ARG A 30 2.67 0.59 6.30
C ARG A 30 3.82 -0.24 6.86
N ILE A 31 4.76 0.43 7.52
CA ILE A 31 5.84 -0.21 8.28
C ILE A 31 5.48 -0.10 9.75
N GLY A 32 5.22 -1.24 10.40
CA GLY A 32 4.92 -1.32 11.82
C GLY A 32 6.08 -1.94 12.60
N ARG A 33 6.35 -1.40 13.80
CA ARG A 33 7.24 -2.00 14.79
C ARG A 33 6.40 -2.64 15.89
N ALA A 34 6.62 -3.92 16.17
CA ALA A 34 5.99 -4.59 17.31
C ALA A 34 6.41 -3.91 18.64
N ASN A 35 5.49 -3.77 19.57
CA ASN A 35 5.72 -3.13 20.87
C ASN A 35 5.47 -4.10 22.05
N ALA A 36 5.78 -3.66 23.27
CA ALA A 36 5.70 -4.49 24.47
C ALA A 36 4.26 -4.94 24.80
N ASP A 37 3.25 -4.23 24.29
CA ASP A 37 1.83 -4.55 24.49
C ASP A 37 1.32 -5.60 23.48
N GLY A 38 2.21 -6.15 22.64
CA GLY A 38 1.84 -7.11 21.59
C GLY A 38 1.16 -6.48 20.37
N GLN A 39 1.19 -5.15 20.25
CA GLN A 39 0.59 -4.39 19.15
C GLN A 39 1.68 -3.85 18.20
N PHE A 40 1.26 -3.19 17.11
CA PHE A 40 2.17 -2.52 16.17
C PHE A 40 2.07 -1.00 16.26
N THR A 41 3.21 -0.35 16.47
CA THR A 41 3.36 1.10 16.27
C THR A 41 3.71 1.36 14.80
N ILE A 42 2.89 2.11 14.08
CA ILE A 42 3.15 2.47 12.68
C ILE A 42 4.25 3.55 12.64
N LEU A 43 5.37 3.24 11.98
CA LEU A 43 6.52 4.15 11.83
C LEU A 43 6.45 4.96 10.54
N ARG A 44 5.98 4.33 9.46
CA ARG A 44 5.83 4.95 8.13
C ARG A 44 4.59 4.41 7.45
N GLU A 45 3.94 5.25 6.66
CA GLU A 45 2.83 4.84 5.80
C GLU A 45 2.87 5.58 4.47
N SER A 46 2.37 4.95 3.41
CA SER A 46 2.20 5.61 2.12
C SER A 46 1.06 6.63 2.17
N LYS A 47 1.31 7.86 1.71
CA LYS A 47 0.30 8.92 1.58
C LYS A 47 -0.79 8.58 0.56
N PHE A 48 -0.45 7.77 -0.44
CA PHE A 48 -1.32 7.38 -1.54
C PHE A 48 -1.25 5.87 -1.77
N ALA A 49 -2.26 5.33 -2.45
CA ALA A 49 -2.23 3.93 -2.87
C ALA A 49 -1.02 3.70 -3.80
N VAL A 50 -0.23 2.68 -3.49
CA VAL A 50 0.89 2.23 -4.31
C VAL A 50 0.36 1.20 -5.30
N GLY A 51 0.48 1.52 -6.60
CA GLY A 51 0.07 0.64 -7.68
C GLY A 51 0.91 -0.64 -7.72
N PRO A 52 0.34 -1.76 -8.18
CA PRO A 52 1.04 -3.04 -8.25
C PRO A 52 1.97 -3.11 -9.46
N ASP A 53 3.18 -3.63 -9.26
CA ASP A 53 4.08 -4.09 -10.32
C ASP A 53 4.54 -5.53 -10.00
N PRO A 54 3.76 -6.55 -10.42
CA PRO A 54 4.02 -7.94 -10.05
C PRO A 54 5.24 -8.55 -10.74
N TYR A 55 5.73 -7.93 -11.82
CA TYR A 55 6.87 -8.40 -12.59
C TYR A 55 8.10 -7.50 -12.43
N MET A 56 8.14 -6.67 -11.38
CA MET A 56 9.25 -5.77 -11.10
C MET A 56 10.57 -6.54 -10.93
N THR A 57 11.51 -6.34 -11.82
CA THR A 57 12.82 -7.02 -11.82
C THR A 57 13.92 -6.21 -11.11
N ARG A 58 13.71 -4.89 -10.96
CA ARG A 58 14.65 -4.00 -10.26
C ARG A 58 13.88 -2.94 -9.50
N GLN A 59 14.23 -2.77 -8.22
CA GLN A 59 13.75 -1.66 -7.42
C GLN A 59 14.76 -0.51 -7.45
N THR A 60 14.27 0.70 -7.70
CA THR A 60 15.07 1.92 -7.53
C THR A 60 14.87 2.44 -6.11
N LEU A 61 15.96 2.51 -5.35
CA LEU A 61 15.96 3.01 -3.98
C LEU A 61 15.80 4.54 -4.01
N GLY A 62 14.56 5.04 -3.87
CA GLY A 62 14.25 6.47 -3.89
C GLY A 62 12.76 6.80 -4.12
N ASP A 63 12.06 5.99 -4.90
CA ASP A 63 10.66 6.23 -5.29
C ASP A 63 9.65 6.17 -4.12
N TRP A 64 10.05 5.55 -3.01
CA TRP A 64 9.25 5.42 -1.81
C TRP A 64 9.48 6.55 -0.80
N VAL A 65 10.57 7.30 -0.90
CA VAL A 65 10.87 8.42 0.01
C VAL A 65 9.87 9.58 -0.19
N THR A 66 9.40 9.80 -1.42
CA THR A 66 8.37 10.81 -1.73
C THR A 66 6.95 10.36 -1.40
N LYS A 67 6.71 9.05 -1.30
CA LYS A 67 5.38 8.47 -1.04
C LYS A 67 5.09 8.21 0.42
N LEU A 68 6.11 8.11 1.27
CA LEU A 68 5.93 7.79 2.69
C LEU A 68 5.81 9.07 3.55
N SER A 69 4.87 9.10 4.48
CA SER A 69 4.87 10.05 5.60
C SER A 69 5.53 9.41 6.82
N THR A 70 6.39 10.18 7.48
CA THR A 70 6.80 9.91 8.86
C THR A 70 5.66 10.38 9.77
N ARG A 71 5.20 9.54 10.69
CA ARG A 71 4.38 10.00 11.82
C ARG A 71 5.35 10.28 12.97
N ASP A 72 5.45 11.54 13.38
CA ASP A 72 6.21 11.90 14.58
C ASP A 72 5.50 11.32 15.82
N TYR A 73 6.29 10.76 16.73
CA TYR A 73 5.85 10.21 18.03
C TYR A 73 6.13 11.22 19.13
#